data_AF-A0A918J0C2-F1
#
_entry.id   AF-A0A918J0C2-F1
#
_cell.length_a   1.000
_cell.length_b   1.000
_cell.length_c   1.000
_cell.angle_alpha   90.00
_cell.angle_beta   90.00
_cell.angle_gamma   90.00
#
_symmetry.space_group_name_H-M   'P 1'
#
loop_
_entity.id
_entity.type
_entity.pdbx_description
1 polymer ?
#
loop_
_entity_poly.entity_id
_entity_poly.type
_entity_poly.pdbx_seq_one_letter_code
_entity_poly.pdbx_strand_id
1 'polypeptide(L)'
;MSTPSGPAPGPELEIVHLLRAATVDLSLHSARFAQRHGMHPTDVRALIALMDARRAGEETTTGRLGAELGLNSAGTTALVDRLERAGHVRRVRGARDRRKVVVEVEDRAVELGRSFFGPLIERSVELLRGYDDRQRAAIRGFLEEVREAAAAHTPADPASQGETRHRTTR
;
A
#
# COMPACT_ATOMS: atom_id res chain seq x y z
N MET A 1 29.87 2.98 -35.35
CA MET A 1 29.06 2.24 -34.33
C MET A 1 27.74 2.97 -34.19
N SER A 2 26.74 2.54 -34.96
CA SER A 2 25.37 3.05 -34.87
C SER A 2 24.53 1.97 -34.21
N THR A 3 24.06 2.20 -33.00
CA THR A 3 23.02 1.36 -32.40
C THR A 3 21.73 1.59 -33.17
N PRO A 4 21.05 0.55 -33.69
CA PRO A 4 19.75 0.73 -34.31
C PRO A 4 18.75 1.06 -33.19
N SER A 5 18.16 2.25 -33.26
CA SER A 5 16.99 2.60 -32.46
C SER A 5 15.87 1.68 -32.95
N GLY A 6 15.46 0.72 -32.11
CA GLY A 6 14.33 -0.16 -32.40
C GLY A 6 13.05 0.65 -32.62
N PRO A 7 12.00 0.07 -33.23
CA PRO A 7 10.75 0.77 -33.44
C PRO A 7 10.25 1.34 -32.10
N ALA A 8 9.79 2.60 -32.13
CA ALA A 8 9.19 3.23 -30.96
C ALA A 8 8.10 2.32 -30.38
N PRO A 9 8.01 2.18 -29.05
CA PRO A 9 6.98 1.37 -28.43
C PRO A 9 5.60 1.80 -28.95
N GLY A 10 4.72 0.84 -29.22
CA GLY A 10 3.32 1.13 -29.52
C GLY A 10 2.66 1.93 -28.38
N PRO A 11 1.55 2.64 -28.66
CA PRO A 11 0.92 3.53 -27.69
C PRO A 11 0.54 2.83 -26.38
N GLU A 12 0.23 1.53 -26.40
CA GLU A 12 -0.07 0.73 -25.21
C GLU A 12 1.16 0.57 -24.30
N LEU A 13 2.33 0.29 -24.89
CA LEU A 13 3.57 0.10 -24.15
C LEU A 13 4.10 1.43 -23.59
N GLU A 14 3.82 2.54 -24.25
CA GLU A 14 4.07 3.88 -23.71
C GLU A 14 3.26 4.13 -22.42
N ILE A 15 1.98 3.79 -22.40
CA ILE A 15 1.13 3.90 -21.20
C ILE A 15 1.68 3.03 -20.06
N VAL A 16 2.12 1.80 -20.34
CA VAL A 16 2.73 0.92 -19.34
C VAL A 16 4.04 1.51 -18.78
N HIS A 17 4.86 2.12 -19.64
CA HIS A 17 6.08 2.80 -19.20
C HIS A 17 5.79 4.02 -18.33
N LEU A 18 4.77 4.82 -18.66
CA LEU A 18 4.32 5.95 -17.86
C LEU A 18 3.78 5.49 -16.50
N LEU A 19 2.97 4.44 -16.47
CA LEU A 19 2.48 3.83 -15.24
C LEU A 19 3.64 3.38 -14.34
N ARG A 20 4.64 2.71 -14.90
CA ARG A 20 5.84 2.28 -14.15
C ARG A 20 6.61 3.48 -13.60
N ALA A 21 6.85 4.50 -14.41
CA ALA A 21 7.54 5.71 -13.97
C ALA A 21 6.78 6.42 -12.84
N ALA A 22 5.48 6.61 -12.99
CA ALA A 22 4.62 7.20 -11.96
C ALA A 22 4.65 6.37 -10.67
N THR A 23 4.59 5.04 -10.75
CA THR A 23 4.67 4.16 -9.58
C THR A 23 5.99 4.32 -8.83
N VAL A 24 7.11 4.46 -9.55
CA VAL A 24 8.43 4.71 -8.96
C VAL A 24 8.46 6.07 -8.26
N ASP A 25 8.00 7.13 -8.92
CA ASP A 25 8.01 8.48 -8.35
C ASP A 25 7.13 8.59 -7.09
N LEU A 26 5.95 7.98 -7.11
CA LEU A 26 5.06 7.91 -5.95
C LEU A 26 5.67 7.08 -4.80
N SER A 27 6.38 6.00 -5.13
CA SER A 27 7.10 5.18 -4.14
C SER A 27 8.25 5.95 -3.50
N LEU A 28 9.00 6.73 -4.29
CA LEU A 28 10.07 7.60 -3.78
C LEU A 28 9.51 8.73 -2.91
N HIS A 29 8.37 9.32 -3.30
CA HIS A 29 7.68 10.31 -2.47
C HIS A 29 7.27 9.73 -1.11
N SER A 30 6.72 8.51 -1.10
CA SER A 30 6.39 7.78 0.13
C SER A 30 7.64 7.42 0.96
N ALA A 31 8.75 7.07 0.31
CA ALA A 31 10.01 6.82 1.00
C ALA A 31 10.59 8.08 1.67
N ARG A 32 10.44 9.25 1.04
CA ARG A 32 10.82 10.55 1.65
C ARG A 32 9.99 10.86 2.89
N PHE A 33 8.68 10.58 2.85
CA PHE A 33 7.83 10.66 4.04
C PHE A 33 8.36 9.75 5.15
N ALA A 34 8.63 8.49 4.82
CA ALA A 34 9.15 7.51 5.77
C ALA A 34 10.44 8.00 6.44
N GLN A 35 11.41 8.44 5.64
CA GLN A 35 12.69 8.96 6.11
C GLN A 35 12.52 10.20 7.02
N ARG A 36 11.67 11.16 6.61
CA ARG A 36 11.44 12.40 7.37
C ARG A 36 10.84 12.15 8.76
N HIS A 37 10.05 11.08 8.90
CA HIS A 37 9.33 10.76 10.12
C HIS A 37 9.89 9.54 10.87
N GLY A 38 11.07 9.05 10.50
CA GLY A 38 11.72 7.91 11.15
C GLY A 38 10.93 6.60 11.05
N MET A 39 10.13 6.45 9.99
CA MET A 39 9.30 5.27 9.75
C MET A 39 10.01 4.29 8.81
N HIS A 40 9.72 3.00 8.96
CA HIS A 40 10.06 2.04 7.92
C HIS A 40 9.12 2.17 6.72
N PRO A 41 9.54 1.79 5.50
CA PRO A 41 8.65 1.78 4.33
C PRO A 41 7.39 0.92 4.53
N THR A 42 7.49 -0.17 5.30
CA THR A 42 6.36 -1.03 5.65
C THR A 42 5.38 -0.37 6.61
N ASP A 43 5.86 0.51 7.50
CA ASP A 43 5.01 1.28 8.41
C ASP A 43 4.12 2.26 7.63
N VAL A 44 4.67 2.92 6.60
CA VAL A 44 3.89 3.80 5.71
C VAL A 44 2.84 3.01 4.92
N ARG A 45 3.20 1.84 4.39
CA ARG A 45 2.24 0.96 3.69
C ARG A 45 1.10 0.51 4.62
N ALA A 46 1.41 0.19 5.88
CA ALA A 46 0.40 -0.16 6.87
C ALA A 46 -0.56 1.00 7.16
N LEU A 47 -0.05 2.23 7.29
CA LEU A 47 -0.89 3.41 7.48
C LEU A 47 -1.79 3.67 6.26
N ILE A 48 -1.29 3.46 5.05
CA ILE A 48 -2.11 3.56 3.81
C ILE A 48 -3.25 2.53 3.86
N ALA A 49 -2.93 1.26 4.10
CA ALA A 49 -3.92 0.17 4.19
C ALA A 49 -5.00 0.42 5.25
N LEU A 50 -4.59 0.84 6.46
CA LEU A 50 -5.52 1.17 7.53
C LEU A 50 -6.41 2.38 7.19
N MET A 51 -5.86 3.38 6.49
CA MET A 51 -6.62 4.53 6.03
C MET A 51 -7.61 4.18 4.91
N ASP A 52 -7.26 3.28 4.01
CA ASP A 52 -8.16 2.74 2.98
C ASP A 52 -9.30 1.95 3.61
N ALA A 53 -9.00 1.05 4.55
CA ALA A 53 -10.02 0.32 5.31
C ALA A 53 -10.96 1.27 6.06
N ARG A 54 -10.42 2.31 6.71
CA ARG A 54 -11.22 3.33 7.38
C ARG A 54 -12.15 4.08 6.41
N ARG A 55 -11.68 4.42 5.21
CA ARG A 55 -12.50 5.04 4.15
C ARG A 55 -13.63 4.11 3.68
N ALA A 56 -13.38 2.80 3.63
CA ALA A 56 -14.36 1.79 3.29
C ALA A 56 -15.31 1.44 4.46
N GLY A 57 -15.10 2.00 5.66
CA GLY A 57 -15.87 1.67 6.86
C GLY A 57 -15.56 0.28 7.41
N GLU A 58 -14.40 -0.27 7.08
CA GLU A 58 -13.99 -1.61 7.48
C GLU A 58 -13.08 -1.58 8.72
N GLU A 59 -13.21 -2.61 9.56
CA GLU A 59 -12.28 -2.84 10.67
C GLU A 59 -11.13 -3.73 10.20
N THR A 60 -9.91 -3.38 10.61
CA THR A 60 -8.70 -4.13 10.28
C THR A 60 -8.11 -4.75 11.54
N THR A 61 -8.09 -6.08 11.59
CA THR A 61 -7.36 -6.81 12.65
C THR A 61 -5.87 -6.84 12.34
N THR A 62 -5.03 -7.06 13.35
CA THR A 62 -3.59 -7.28 13.16
C THR A 62 -3.33 -8.37 12.12
N GLY A 63 -4.02 -9.51 12.21
CA GLY A 63 -3.83 -10.62 11.25
C GLY A 63 -4.20 -10.26 9.81
N ARG A 64 -5.28 -9.49 9.61
CA ARG A 64 -5.67 -9.00 8.28
C ARG A 64 -4.62 -8.05 7.71
N LEU A 65 -4.15 -7.11 8.53
CA LEU A 65 -3.08 -6.17 8.14
C LEU A 65 -1.80 -6.92 7.76
N GLY A 66 -1.41 -7.94 8.52
CA GLY A 66 -0.26 -8.78 8.22
C GLY A 66 -0.38 -9.49 6.87
N ALA A 67 -1.52 -10.13 6.61
CA ALA A 67 -1.79 -10.80 5.35
C ALA A 67 -1.74 -9.84 4.15
N GLU A 68 -2.33 -8.66 4.29
CA GLU A 68 -2.33 -7.62 3.24
C GLU A 68 -0.91 -7.10 2.95
N LEU A 69 -0.05 -7.00 3.96
CA LEU A 69 1.33 -6.53 3.82
C LEU A 69 2.34 -7.65 3.51
N GLY A 70 1.89 -8.91 3.40
CA GLY A 70 2.77 -10.07 3.21
C GLY A 70 3.71 -10.33 4.39
N LEU A 71 3.26 -10.01 5.62
CA LEU A 71 4.04 -10.18 6.84
C LEU A 71 3.57 -11.40 7.65
N ASN A 72 4.53 -12.11 8.24
CA ASN A 72 4.21 -13.13 9.25
C ASN A 72 3.72 -12.49 10.56
N SER A 73 3.19 -13.32 11.47
CA SER A 73 2.61 -12.84 12.73
C SER A 73 3.59 -12.03 13.60
N ALA A 74 4.86 -12.46 13.65
CA ALA A 74 5.89 -11.77 14.44
C ALA A 74 6.22 -10.39 13.84
N GLY A 75 6.45 -10.32 12.52
CA GLY A 75 6.71 -9.07 11.80
C GLY A 75 5.53 -8.11 11.86
N THR A 76 4.31 -8.62 11.76
CA THR A 76 3.08 -7.83 11.90
C THR A 76 2.95 -7.25 13.31
N THR A 77 3.23 -8.05 14.34
CA THR A 77 3.18 -7.59 15.74
C THR A 77 4.22 -6.49 15.97
N ALA A 78 5.46 -6.71 15.53
CA ALA A 78 6.54 -5.72 15.64
C ALA A 78 6.21 -4.42 14.88
N LEU A 79 5.58 -4.51 13.70
CA LEU A 79 5.13 -3.34 12.95
C LEU A 79 4.09 -2.53 13.73
N VAL A 80 3.05 -3.20 14.24
CA VAL A 80 1.98 -2.49 14.95
C VAL A 80 2.52 -1.91 16.26
N ASP A 81 3.44 -2.59 16.95
CA ASP A 81 4.10 -2.06 18.16
C ASP A 81 4.94 -0.82 17.86
N ARG A 82 5.65 -0.77 16.73
CA ARG A 82 6.38 0.43 16.30
C ARG A 82 5.43 1.59 16.02
N LEU A 83 4.37 1.35 15.26
CA LEU A 83 3.38 2.37 14.94
C LEU A 83 2.65 2.88 16.18
N GLU A 84 2.33 2.00 17.15
CA GLU A 84 1.66 2.37 18.40
C GLU A 84 2.61 3.13 19.35
N ARG A 85 3.90 2.79 19.38
CA ARG A 85 4.91 3.53 20.14
C ARG A 85 5.18 4.93 19.58
N ALA A 86 5.20 5.07 18.26
CA ALA A 86 5.16 6.37 17.59
C ALA A 86 3.75 7.02 17.69
N GLY A 87 2.78 6.23 18.18
CA GLY A 87 1.34 6.40 18.27
C GLY A 87 0.68 7.02 17.06
N HIS A 88 1.05 6.51 15.90
CA HIS A 88 0.28 6.65 14.69
C HIS A 88 -0.95 5.76 14.67
N VAL A 89 -0.98 4.70 15.50
CA VAL A 89 -2.10 3.79 15.64
C VAL A 89 -2.37 3.46 17.11
N ARG A 90 -3.53 2.90 17.38
CA ARG A 90 -3.89 2.26 18.65
C ARG A 90 -4.61 0.93 18.40
N ARG A 91 -4.48 0.01 19.35
CA ARG A 91 -5.28 -1.23 19.36
C ARG A 91 -6.53 -1.07 20.21
N VAL A 92 -7.69 -1.39 19.63
CA VAL A 92 -8.98 -1.34 20.33
C VAL A 92 -9.76 -2.63 20.17
N ARG A 93 -10.75 -2.86 21.04
CA ARG A 93 -11.71 -3.96 20.86
C ARG A 93 -12.63 -3.64 19.69
N GLY A 94 -12.83 -4.61 18.80
CA GLY A 94 -13.72 -4.45 17.65
C GLY A 94 -15.15 -4.11 18.09
N ALA A 95 -15.79 -3.20 17.35
CA ALA A 95 -17.18 -2.84 17.54
C ALA A 95 -18.12 -3.95 17.06
N ARG A 96 -17.75 -4.66 15.97
CA ARG A 96 -18.56 -5.77 15.42
C ARG A 96 -18.39 -7.08 16.19
N ASP A 97 -17.15 -7.40 16.57
CA ASP A 97 -16.83 -8.57 17.40
C ASP A 97 -15.85 -8.14 18.48
N ARG A 98 -16.35 -7.96 19.71
CA ARG A 98 -15.57 -7.50 20.86
C ARG A 98 -14.47 -8.47 21.29
N ARG A 99 -14.45 -9.70 20.76
CA ARG A 99 -13.38 -10.68 20.98
C ARG A 99 -12.15 -10.40 20.11
N LYS A 100 -12.30 -9.60 19.04
CA LYS A 100 -11.21 -9.24 18.13
C LYS A 100 -10.57 -7.93 18.57
N VAL A 101 -9.26 -7.85 18.36
CA VAL A 101 -8.49 -6.61 18.46
C VAL A 101 -8.32 -6.05 17.05
N VAL A 102 -8.68 -4.79 16.88
CA VAL A 102 -8.57 -4.04 15.62
C VAL A 102 -7.56 -2.91 15.81
N VAL A 103 -6.92 -2.52 14.72
CA VAL A 103 -5.93 -1.45 14.68
C VAL A 103 -6.60 -0.23 14.05
N GLU A 104 -6.55 0.90 14.75
CA GLU A 104 -7.10 2.16 14.28
C GLU A 104 -6.00 3.21 14.15
N VAL A 105 -6.06 4.02 13.10
CA VAL A 105 -5.14 5.15 12.89
C VAL A 105 -5.55 6.30 13.79
N GLU A 106 -4.59 6.89 14.48
CA GLU A 106 -4.79 8.07 15.33
C GLU A 106 -4.95 9.34 14.48
N ASP A 107 -5.75 10.30 14.94
CA ASP A 107 -6.03 11.53 14.19
C ASP A 107 -4.76 12.30 13.83
N ARG A 108 -3.76 12.31 14.73
CA ARG A 108 -2.46 12.93 14.43
C ARG A 108 -1.72 12.28 13.26
N ALA A 109 -1.87 10.98 13.03
CA ALA A 109 -1.29 10.31 11.87
C ALA A 109 -2.06 10.65 10.59
N VAL A 110 -3.38 10.83 10.69
CA VAL A 110 -4.21 11.33 9.58
C VAL A 110 -3.77 12.73 9.16
N GLU A 111 -3.60 13.63 10.13
CA GLU A 111 -3.15 15.01 9.89
C GLU A 111 -1.74 15.05 9.32
N LEU A 112 -0.82 14.25 9.88
CA LEU A 112 0.54 14.13 9.39
C LEU A 112 0.57 13.70 7.92
N GLY A 113 -0.18 12.64 7.59
CA GLY A 113 -0.31 12.16 6.21
C GLY A 113 -0.93 13.21 5.30
N ARG A 114 -2.00 13.88 5.72
CA ARG A 114 -2.62 14.97 4.95
C ARG A 114 -1.65 16.12 4.69
N SER A 115 -0.87 16.53 5.67
CA SER A 115 0.08 17.64 5.51
C SER A 115 1.16 17.35 4.46
N PHE A 116 1.56 16.08 4.31
CA PHE A 116 2.60 15.68 3.37
C PHE A 116 2.05 15.28 2.00
N PHE A 117 1.03 14.41 1.96
CA PHE A 117 0.46 13.87 0.71
C PHE A 117 -0.66 14.73 0.13
N GLY A 118 -1.23 15.65 0.92
CA GLY A 118 -2.35 16.51 0.52
C GLY A 118 -2.10 17.28 -0.77
N PRO A 119 -0.99 18.03 -0.90
CA PRO A 119 -0.70 18.80 -2.12
C PRO A 119 -0.63 17.93 -3.39
N LEU A 120 -0.07 16.72 -3.28
CA LEU A 120 -0.02 15.77 -4.38
C LEU A 120 -1.42 15.26 -4.74
N ILE A 121 -2.20 14.86 -3.75
CA ILE A 121 -3.58 14.39 -3.94
C ILE A 121 -4.45 15.49 -4.56
N GLU A 122 -4.39 16.71 -4.04
CA GLU A 122 -5.15 17.86 -4.55
C GLU A 122 -4.81 18.13 -6.01
N ARG A 123 -3.51 18.13 -6.35
CA ARG A 123 -3.08 18.30 -7.74
C ARG A 123 -3.60 17.18 -8.64
N SER A 124 -3.57 15.93 -8.19
CA SER A 124 -4.13 14.80 -8.93
C SER A 124 -5.64 14.94 -9.13
N VAL A 125 -6.38 15.40 -8.12
CA VAL A 125 -7.83 15.64 -8.21
C VAL A 125 -8.13 16.76 -9.21
N GLU A 126 -7.37 17.86 -9.20
CA GLU A 126 -7.51 18.94 -10.17
C GLU A 126 -7.28 18.47 -11.61
N LEU A 127 -6.24 17.66 -11.83
CA LEU A 127 -5.97 17.06 -13.14
C LEU A 127 -7.17 16.21 -13.60
N LEU A 128 -7.72 15.37 -12.71
CA LEU A 128 -8.88 14.52 -13.00
C LEU A 128 -10.17 15.31 -13.31
N ARG A 129 -10.30 16.54 -12.81
CA ARG A 129 -11.42 17.44 -13.15
C ARG A 129 -11.37 17.94 -14.59
N GLY A 130 -10.18 17.95 -15.21
CA GLY A 130 -10.01 18.35 -16.62
C GLY A 130 -10.47 17.31 -17.64
N TYR A 131 -10.70 16.06 -17.21
CA TYR A 131 -11.23 14.99 -18.05
C TYR A 131 -12.76 15.01 -18.06
N ASP A 132 -13.39 14.41 -19.07
CA ASP A 132 -14.83 14.15 -19.04
C ASP A 132 -15.17 12.89 -18.21
N ASP A 133 -16.46 12.59 -18.02
CA ASP A 133 -16.90 11.42 -17.24
C ASP A 133 -16.48 10.09 -17.86
N ARG A 134 -16.47 9.99 -19.20
CA ARG A 134 -16.07 8.78 -19.92
C ARG A 134 -14.57 8.52 -19.75
N GLN A 135 -13.77 9.56 -19.87
CA GLN A 135 -12.32 9.53 -19.67
C GLN A 135 -11.99 9.18 -18.21
N ARG A 136 -12.66 9.80 -17.23
CA ARG A 136 -12.50 9.44 -15.81
C ARG A 136 -12.87 7.98 -15.54
N ALA A 137 -13.95 7.48 -16.14
CA ALA A 137 -14.35 6.09 -16.01
C ALA A 137 -13.31 5.13 -16.63
N ALA A 138 -12.77 5.46 -17.80
CA ALA A 138 -11.72 4.69 -18.45
C ALA A 138 -10.42 4.66 -17.62
N ILE A 139 -9.98 5.81 -17.09
CA ILE A 139 -8.81 5.89 -16.21
C ILE A 139 -9.01 5.05 -14.95
N ARG A 140 -10.19 5.16 -14.31
CA ARG A 140 -10.54 4.36 -13.13
C ARG A 140 -10.47 2.87 -13.44
N GLY A 141 -11.17 2.42 -14.48
CA GLY A 141 -11.22 1.00 -14.87
C GLY A 141 -9.83 0.45 -15.16
N PHE A 142 -9.02 1.19 -15.93
CA PHE A 142 -7.63 0.81 -16.20
C PHE A 142 -6.80 0.65 -14.91
N LEU A 143 -6.88 1.60 -13.98
CA LEU A 143 -6.13 1.53 -12.72
C LEU A 143 -6.61 0.38 -11.82
N GLU A 144 -7.91 0.08 -11.82
CA GLU A 144 -8.49 -1.05 -11.10
C GLU A 144 -7.97 -2.38 -11.67
N GLU A 145 -8.05 -2.58 -12.99
CA GLU A 145 -7.56 -3.79 -13.67
C GLU A 145 -6.04 -3.98 -13.49
N VAL A 146 -5.25 -2.90 -13.57
CA VAL A 146 -3.81 -2.93 -13.30
C VAL A 146 -3.52 -3.36 -11.86
N ARG A 147 -4.27 -2.84 -10.89
CA ARG A 147 -4.09 -3.19 -9.47
C ARG A 147 -4.41 -4.67 -9.23
N GLU A 148 -5.49 -5.17 -9.82
CA GLU A 148 -5.86 -6.58 -9.75
C GLU A 148 -4.82 -7.48 -10.41
N ALA A 149 -4.34 -7.12 -11.61
CA ALA A 149 -3.29 -7.84 -12.29
C ALA A 149 -1.99 -7.90 -11.46
N ALA A 150 -1.60 -6.79 -10.81
CA ALA A 150 -0.43 -6.74 -9.96
C ALA A 150 -0.59 -7.61 -8.69
N ALA A 151 -1.76 -7.59 -8.06
CA ALA A 151 -2.04 -8.42 -6.89
C ALA A 151 -1.98 -9.92 -7.21
N ALA A 152 -2.53 -10.33 -8.37
CA ALA A 152 -2.52 -11.73 -8.81
C ALA A 152 -1.12 -12.29 -9.12
N HIS A 153 -0.16 -11.43 -9.46
CA HIS A 153 1.21 -11.82 -9.83
C HIS A 153 2.23 -11.71 -8.68
N THR A 154 1.79 -11.48 -7.43
CA THR A 154 2.69 -11.55 -6.28
C THR A 154 3.16 -13.00 -6.09
N PRO A 155 4.44 -13.34 -6.33
CA PRO A 155 4.91 -14.71 -6.15
C PRO A 155 4.76 -15.09 -4.67
N ALA A 156 4.28 -16.31 -4.40
CA ALA A 156 4.28 -16.85 -3.05
C ALA A 156 5.71 -16.79 -2.47
N ASP A 157 5.85 -16.22 -1.27
CA ASP A 157 7.13 -16.11 -0.58
C ASP A 157 7.73 -17.51 -0.38
N PRO A 158 8.92 -17.83 -0.95
CA PRO A 158 9.57 -19.12 -0.78
C PRO A 158 9.93 -19.43 0.68
N ALA A 159 9.94 -18.43 1.57
CA ALA A 159 10.18 -18.62 3.00
C ALA A 159 9.05 -19.37 3.74
N SER A 160 7.86 -19.49 3.13
CA SER A 160 6.72 -20.22 3.70
C SER A 160 6.80 -21.75 3.54
N GLN A 161 7.79 -22.27 2.80
CA GLN A 161 7.96 -23.72 2.55
C GLN A 161 9.01 -24.39 3.46
N GLY A 162 9.66 -23.64 4.36
CA GLY A 162 10.78 -24.12 5.19
C GLY A 162 10.42 -24.83 6.50
N GLU A 163 9.21 -24.65 7.06
CA GLU A 163 8.90 -25.13 8.43
C GLU A 163 8.29 -26.53 8.52
N THR A 164 8.07 -27.24 7.40
CA THR A 164 7.44 -28.60 7.44
C THR A 164 8.44 -29.76 7.49
N ARG A 165 9.73 -29.52 7.79
CA ARG A 165 10.72 -30.62 7.94
C ARG A 165 11.56 -30.49 9.21
N HIS A 166 10.94 -30.60 10.38
CA HIS A 166 11.59 -31.22 11.55
C HIS A 166 10.55 -31.63 12.61
N ARG A 167 9.90 -32.78 12.37
CA ARG A 167 9.34 -33.59 13.47
C ARG A 167 9.31 -35.06 13.07
N THR A 168 10.47 -35.71 13.14
CA THR A 168 10.55 -37.15 13.40
C THR A 168 11.52 -37.36 14.55
N THR A 169 10.94 -37.49 15.74
CA THR A 169 11.47 -38.20 16.89
C THR A 169 11.87 -39.63 16.50
N ARG A 170 13.11 -40.06 16.77
CA ARG A 170 13.44 -41.07 17.79
C ARG A 170 14.95 -41.34 17.80
#